data_AF-A0A3D0XBB1-F1
#
_entry.id   AF-A0A3D0XBB1-F1
#
_cell.length_a   1.000
_cell.length_b   1.000
_cell.length_c   1.000
_cell.angle_alpha   90.00
_cell.angle_beta   90.00
_cell.angle_gamma   90.00
#
_symmetry.space_group_name_H-M   'P 1'
#
loop_
_entity.id
_entity.type
_entity.pdbx_description
1 polymer ?
#
loop_
_entity_poly.entity_id
_entity_poly.type
_entity_poly.pdbx_seq_one_letter_code
_entity_poly.pdbx_strand_id
1 'polypeptide(L)'
;MEKRTFEDVAKYVEWQSQNKCKVLSAKPEQDFDDLGVKVTVWNVKTDNDGAWWVVEGDAVPMNLYPQGAYYFGTDEVYSFHMGIMQRMQSSQEQYNPDDYIQAATLNAEIAPQLLRKLRSIATLIDSATEIEDFQSIGVQSREILIELGNHIYSPHMAGDQEQPQSSNFKRKTELAIQFFLKGSDNADYRSIIKKITEATWDYANKITHSSNATYYEASTCVSLCISLVGLYENVLQKSFDPISQHSCPICKSKKITVDNIETEENGKIKAIHLICDECENVFEIELSD
;
A
#
# COMPACT_ATOMS: atom_id res chain seq x y z
N MET A 1 -17.40 6.46 26.36
CA MET A 1 -16.27 7.18 26.99
C MET A 1 -16.85 8.11 28.08
N GLU A 2 -16.06 8.83 28.88
CA GLU A 2 -16.61 9.83 29.82
C GLU A 2 -17.26 10.97 29.02
N LYS A 3 -18.44 11.49 29.44
CA LYS A 3 -19.11 12.61 28.72
C LYS A 3 -18.15 13.80 28.66
N ARG A 4 -17.95 14.36 27.46
CA ARG A 4 -17.05 15.51 27.28
C ARG A 4 -17.48 16.69 28.13
N THR A 5 -16.50 17.46 28.60
CA THR A 5 -16.74 18.62 29.45
C THR A 5 -16.85 19.90 28.63
N PHE A 6 -17.31 20.99 29.27
CA PHE A 6 -17.24 22.34 28.71
C PHE A 6 -15.83 22.67 28.20
N GLU A 7 -14.80 22.33 28.97
CA GLU A 7 -13.41 22.67 28.63
C GLU A 7 -12.94 21.95 27.37
N ASP A 8 -13.38 20.71 27.15
CA ASP A 8 -13.02 19.93 25.97
C ASP A 8 -13.65 20.53 24.71
N VAL A 9 -14.92 20.90 24.79
CA VAL A 9 -15.65 21.55 23.69
C VAL A 9 -15.09 22.94 23.42
N ALA A 10 -14.80 23.71 24.46
CA ALA A 10 -14.22 25.05 24.32
C ALA A 10 -12.85 25.00 23.64
N LYS A 11 -11.94 24.14 24.12
CA LYS A 11 -10.61 23.94 23.51
C LYS A 11 -10.71 23.53 22.05
N TYR A 12 -11.66 22.65 21.71
CA TYR A 12 -11.87 22.24 20.33
C TYR A 12 -12.27 23.41 19.42
N VAL A 13 -13.26 24.21 19.83
CA VAL A 13 -13.73 25.36 19.02
C VAL A 13 -12.65 26.42 18.88
N GLU A 14 -11.94 26.76 19.96
CA GLU A 14 -10.83 27.73 19.90
C GLU A 14 -9.69 27.22 19.03
N TRP A 15 -9.37 25.92 19.07
CA TRP A 15 -8.37 25.33 18.18
C TRP A 15 -8.78 25.40 16.70
N GLN A 16 -10.04 25.11 16.39
CA GLN A 16 -10.58 25.17 15.02
C GLN A 16 -10.54 26.59 14.45
N SER A 17 -10.69 27.62 15.29
CA SER A 17 -10.54 29.02 14.89
C SER A 17 -9.08 29.50 14.83
N GLN A 18 -8.09 28.62 15.03
CA GLN A 18 -6.67 28.97 15.18
C GLN A 18 -6.41 29.92 16.36
N ASN A 19 -7.19 29.79 17.44
CA ASN A 19 -7.19 30.63 18.63
C ASN A 19 -7.48 32.11 18.34
N LYS A 20 -8.27 32.40 17.29
CA LYS A 20 -8.67 33.77 16.92
C LYS A 20 -9.93 34.24 17.63
N CYS A 21 -10.68 33.30 18.21
CA CYS A 21 -11.86 33.57 19.04
C CYS A 21 -11.73 32.89 20.40
N LYS A 22 -12.53 33.35 21.36
CA LYS A 22 -12.70 32.72 22.68
C LYS A 22 -14.11 32.23 22.87
N VAL A 23 -14.24 31.06 23.47
CA VAL A 23 -15.55 30.51 23.83
C VAL A 23 -16.06 31.20 25.10
N LEU A 24 -17.19 31.89 24.95
CA LEU A 24 -17.86 32.58 26.06
C LEU A 24 -18.79 31.64 26.83
N SER A 25 -19.43 30.72 26.11
CA SER A 25 -20.33 29.72 26.71
C SER A 25 -20.44 28.49 25.82
N ALA A 26 -20.54 27.31 26.42
CA ALA A 26 -20.87 26.06 25.75
C ALA A 26 -21.79 25.25 26.67
N LYS A 27 -22.88 24.70 26.13
CA LYS A 27 -23.85 23.92 26.88
C LYS A 27 -24.36 22.75 26.03
N PRO A 28 -24.51 21.53 26.59
CA PRO A 28 -25.26 20.48 25.93
C PRO A 28 -26.70 20.95 25.68
N GLU A 29 -27.13 20.91 24.43
CA GLU A 29 -28.48 21.32 24.02
C GLU A 29 -29.39 20.09 23.88
N GLN A 30 -28.90 19.03 23.22
CA GLN A 30 -29.68 17.80 22.98
C GLN A 30 -28.77 16.57 22.86
N ASP A 31 -29.22 15.45 23.40
CA ASP A 31 -28.62 14.11 23.24
C ASP A 31 -29.48 13.30 22.25
N PHE A 32 -28.83 12.54 21.38
CA PHE A 32 -29.43 11.57 20.44
C PHE A 32 -28.83 10.18 20.70
N ASP A 33 -29.66 9.14 20.53
CA ASP A 33 -29.25 7.74 20.66
C ASP A 33 -29.99 6.90 19.60
N ASP A 34 -29.48 6.96 18.36
CA ASP A 34 -30.06 6.25 17.23
C ASP A 34 -29.06 5.22 16.71
N LEU A 35 -29.57 4.02 16.36
CA LEU A 35 -28.76 2.91 15.83
C LEU A 35 -27.58 2.51 16.74
N GLY A 36 -27.68 2.76 18.05
CA GLY A 36 -26.62 2.50 19.02
C GLY A 36 -25.48 3.53 19.00
N VAL A 37 -25.64 4.63 18.25
CA VAL A 37 -24.70 5.75 18.20
C VAL A 37 -25.23 6.89 19.06
N LYS A 38 -24.49 7.19 20.14
CA LYS A 38 -24.80 8.30 21.05
C LYS A 38 -24.09 9.56 20.61
N VAL A 39 -24.86 10.63 20.44
CA VAL A 39 -24.38 11.93 19.98
C VAL A 39 -24.94 13.05 20.85
N THR A 40 -24.09 13.97 21.26
CA THR A 40 -24.46 15.20 21.95
C THR A 40 -24.29 16.39 21.01
N VAL A 41 -25.30 17.25 20.93
CA VAL A 41 -25.21 18.56 20.26
C VAL A 41 -25.06 19.65 21.31
N TRP A 42 -24.00 20.43 21.21
CA TRP A 42 -23.67 21.53 22.09
C TRP A 42 -23.95 22.87 21.42
N ASN A 43 -24.53 23.79 22.19
CA ASN A 43 -24.70 25.18 21.81
C ASN A 43 -23.52 26.01 22.32
N VAL A 44 -22.71 26.54 21.41
CA VAL A 44 -21.48 27.27 21.72
C VAL A 44 -21.58 28.70 21.20
N LYS A 45 -21.18 29.67 22.04
CA LYS A 45 -21.08 31.08 21.67
C LYS A 45 -19.65 31.56 21.85
N THR A 46 -19.16 32.29 20.87
CA THR A 46 -17.83 32.90 20.88
C THR A 46 -17.93 34.41 21.01
N ASP A 47 -16.80 35.07 21.27
CA ASP A 47 -16.70 36.52 21.39
C ASP A 47 -16.83 37.26 20.05
N ASN A 48 -16.22 36.76 18.98
CA ASN A 48 -16.14 37.45 17.69
C ASN A 48 -16.39 36.56 16.46
N ASP A 49 -16.62 35.26 16.63
CA ASP A 49 -16.72 34.26 15.56
C ASP A 49 -18.12 33.62 15.49
N GLY A 50 -19.12 34.28 16.08
CA GLY A 50 -20.52 33.86 16.05
C GLY A 50 -20.86 32.70 16.99
N ALA A 51 -21.93 31.98 16.62
CA ALA A 51 -22.48 30.86 17.39
C ALA A 51 -22.42 29.57 16.58
N TRP A 52 -22.12 28.48 17.28
CA TRP A 52 -21.82 27.18 16.71
C TRP A 52 -22.64 26.08 17.37
N TRP A 53 -23.08 25.13 16.56
CA TRP A 53 -23.47 23.80 17.00
C TRP A 53 -22.22 22.92 16.98
N VAL A 54 -21.82 22.38 18.12
CA VAL A 54 -20.75 21.38 18.18
C VAL A 54 -21.37 20.01 18.40
N VAL A 55 -21.20 19.13 17.43
CA VAL A 55 -21.72 17.76 17.47
C VAL A 55 -20.58 16.83 17.84
N GLU A 56 -20.81 15.93 18.79
CA GLU A 56 -19.81 14.96 19.24
C GLU A 56 -20.47 13.64 19.63
N GLY A 57 -19.77 12.53 19.46
CA GLY A 57 -20.27 11.22 19.89
C GLY A 57 -19.16 10.20 20.07
N ASP A 58 -19.51 9.04 20.61
CA ASP A 58 -18.55 7.96 20.89
C ASP A 58 -18.01 7.32 19.60
N ALA A 59 -18.84 7.21 18.57
CA ALA A 59 -18.50 6.57 17.28
C ALA A 59 -18.44 7.57 16.11
N VAL A 60 -18.55 8.87 16.38
CA VAL A 60 -18.51 9.92 15.37
C VAL A 60 -17.55 11.04 15.79
N PRO A 61 -16.66 11.51 14.90
CA PRO A 61 -15.75 12.61 15.20
C PRO A 61 -16.49 13.88 15.59
N MET A 62 -15.90 14.65 16.50
CA MET A 62 -16.43 15.96 16.88
C MET A 62 -16.30 16.95 15.72
N ASN A 63 -17.34 17.73 15.45
CA ASN A 63 -17.34 18.77 14.42
C ASN A 63 -18.19 19.99 14.82
N LEU A 64 -17.90 21.17 14.23
CA LEU A 64 -18.66 22.40 14.44
C LEU A 64 -19.43 22.83 13.19
N TYR A 65 -20.63 23.38 13.39
CA TYR A 65 -21.53 23.85 12.35
C TYR A 65 -22.08 25.22 12.72
N PRO A 66 -22.16 26.18 11.79
CA PRO A 66 -22.64 27.52 12.12
C PRO A 66 -24.14 27.48 12.43
N GLN A 67 -24.60 28.20 13.46
CA GLN A 67 -26.04 28.32 13.80
C GLN A 67 -26.85 29.20 12.80
N GLY A 68 -26.30 29.46 11.61
CA GLY A 68 -26.92 30.30 10.58
C GLY A 68 -27.38 29.52 9.35
N ALA A 69 -28.16 30.20 8.50
CA ALA A 69 -28.71 29.90 7.15
C ALA A 69 -29.26 28.48 6.83
N TYR A 70 -28.66 27.40 7.32
CA TYR A 70 -29.01 26.01 7.00
C TYR A 70 -29.16 25.10 8.22
N TYR A 71 -28.69 25.52 9.42
CA TYR A 71 -28.71 24.71 10.65
C TYR A 71 -29.41 25.46 11.79
N PHE A 72 -30.75 25.52 11.71
CA PHE A 72 -31.57 26.32 12.61
C PHE A 72 -31.81 25.65 13.98
N GLY A 73 -31.65 24.33 14.06
CA GLY A 73 -31.83 23.56 15.28
C GLY A 73 -30.89 22.36 15.38
N THR A 74 -31.03 21.67 16.51
CA THR A 74 -30.26 20.48 16.89
C THR A 74 -30.57 19.28 15.98
N ASP A 75 -31.79 19.14 15.48
CA ASP A 75 -32.19 18.04 14.59
C ASP A 75 -31.56 18.17 13.20
N GLU A 76 -31.51 19.38 12.62
CA GLU A 76 -30.90 19.59 11.30
C GLU A 76 -29.39 19.33 11.33
N VAL A 77 -28.70 19.85 12.35
CA VAL A 77 -27.25 19.65 12.48
C VAL A 77 -26.92 18.19 12.80
N TYR A 78 -27.70 17.53 13.65
CA TYR A 78 -27.55 16.10 13.92
C TYR A 78 -27.72 15.27 12.64
N SER A 79 -28.81 15.50 11.90
CA SER A 79 -29.10 14.77 10.65
C SER A 79 -28.00 14.98 9.60
N PHE A 80 -27.52 16.21 9.45
CA PHE A 80 -26.44 16.52 8.53
C PHE A 80 -25.12 15.86 8.94
N HIS A 81 -24.78 15.93 10.24
CA HIS A 81 -23.59 15.30 10.80
C HIS A 81 -23.60 13.79 10.55
N MET A 82 -24.69 13.12 10.93
CA MET A 82 -24.87 11.68 10.71
C MET A 82 -24.82 11.31 9.22
N GLY A 83 -25.39 12.13 8.34
CA GLY A 83 -25.33 11.91 6.89
C GLY A 83 -23.90 12.01 6.33
N ILE A 84 -23.07 12.93 6.84
CA ILE A 84 -21.63 12.97 6.49
C ILE A 84 -20.94 11.73 7.03
N MET A 85 -21.20 11.36 8.30
CA MET A 85 -20.55 10.21 8.92
C MET A 85 -20.87 8.91 8.19
N GLN A 86 -22.11 8.72 7.76
CA GLN A 86 -22.50 7.58 6.96
C GLN A 86 -21.77 7.54 5.61
N ARG A 87 -21.56 8.69 4.96
CA ARG A 87 -20.80 8.76 3.69
C ARG A 87 -19.31 8.54 3.90
N MET A 88 -18.74 9.10 4.97
CA MET A 88 -17.35 8.87 5.35
C MET A 88 -17.12 7.41 5.67
N GLN A 89 -18.00 6.79 6.46
CA GLN A 89 -17.97 5.36 6.74
C GLN A 89 -18.13 4.54 5.46
N SER A 90 -19.10 4.86 4.60
CA SER A 90 -19.27 4.18 3.31
C SER A 90 -18.06 4.34 2.37
N SER A 91 -17.34 5.47 2.45
CA SER A 91 -16.08 5.67 1.71
C SER A 91 -14.89 4.92 2.32
N GLN A 92 -14.88 4.73 3.64
CA GLN A 92 -13.90 3.88 4.33
C GLN A 92 -14.18 2.38 4.10
N GLU A 93 -15.46 2.00 4.01
CA GLU A 93 -15.90 0.64 3.66
C GLU A 93 -15.56 0.25 2.22
N GLN A 94 -15.18 1.20 1.36
CA GLN A 94 -14.49 0.90 0.11
C GLN A 94 -13.00 0.67 0.35
N TYR A 95 -12.65 -0.28 1.23
CA TYR A 95 -11.32 -0.86 1.17
C TYR A 95 -11.14 -1.46 -0.23
N ASN A 96 -10.27 -0.87 -1.03
CA ASN A 96 -9.85 -1.42 -2.30
C ASN A 96 -8.52 -2.14 -2.10
N PRO A 97 -8.49 -3.49 -2.12
CA PRO A 97 -7.24 -4.24 -2.03
C PRO A 97 -6.19 -3.78 -3.05
N ASP A 98 -6.62 -3.28 -4.21
CA ASP A 98 -5.72 -2.80 -5.25
C ASP A 98 -4.92 -1.57 -4.81
N ASP A 99 -5.48 -0.67 -4.02
CA ASP A 99 -4.77 0.54 -3.58
C ASP A 99 -3.59 0.17 -2.67
N TYR A 100 -3.80 -0.80 -1.77
CA TYR A 100 -2.75 -1.31 -0.88
C TYR A 100 -1.65 -2.04 -1.65
N ILE A 101 -2.02 -2.85 -2.64
CA ILE A 101 -1.07 -3.56 -3.49
C ILE A 101 -0.28 -2.57 -4.35
N GLN A 102 -0.97 -1.66 -5.06
CA GLN A 102 -0.35 -0.68 -5.95
C GLN A 102 0.65 0.23 -5.22
N ALA A 103 0.31 0.68 -4.01
CA ALA A 103 1.20 1.50 -3.20
C ALA A 103 2.50 0.74 -2.84
N ALA A 104 2.39 -0.55 -2.49
CA ALA A 104 3.53 -1.37 -2.11
C ALA A 104 4.36 -1.87 -3.31
N THR A 105 3.75 -2.06 -4.48
CA THR A 105 4.44 -2.53 -5.69
C THR A 105 4.84 -1.43 -6.65
N LEU A 106 4.61 -0.15 -6.30
CA LEU A 106 4.92 1.02 -7.14
C LEU A 106 4.31 0.91 -8.55
N ASN A 107 3.08 0.41 -8.64
CA ASN A 107 2.38 0.14 -9.89
C ASN A 107 3.09 -0.84 -10.85
N ALA A 108 3.95 -1.73 -10.34
CA ALA A 108 4.50 -2.82 -11.15
C ALA A 108 3.38 -3.69 -11.74
N GLU A 109 3.55 -4.11 -13.00
CA GLU A 109 2.67 -5.11 -13.60
C GLU A 109 2.92 -6.46 -12.93
N ILE A 110 1.94 -6.97 -12.19
CA ILE A 110 2.02 -8.25 -11.49
C ILE A 110 1.26 -9.30 -12.31
N ALA A 111 1.82 -10.51 -12.39
CA ALA A 111 1.14 -11.62 -13.06
C ALA A 111 -0.29 -11.85 -12.50
N PRO A 112 -1.32 -12.05 -13.35
CA PRO A 112 -2.73 -12.08 -12.90
C PRO A 112 -3.04 -13.08 -11.79
N GLN A 113 -2.36 -14.23 -11.79
CA GLN A 113 -2.51 -15.27 -10.76
C GLN A 113 -1.96 -14.84 -9.40
N LEU A 114 -0.84 -14.12 -9.38
CA LEU A 114 -0.26 -13.54 -8.17
C LEU A 114 -1.12 -12.40 -7.66
N LEU A 115 -1.52 -11.47 -8.54
CA LEU A 115 -2.39 -10.35 -8.19
C LEU A 115 -3.70 -10.82 -7.55
N ARG A 116 -4.31 -11.88 -8.09
CA ARG A 116 -5.52 -12.47 -7.50
C ARG A 116 -5.30 -12.96 -6.07
N LYS A 117 -4.19 -13.64 -5.79
CA LYS A 117 -3.88 -14.12 -4.43
C LYS A 117 -3.49 -12.97 -3.49
N LEU A 118 -2.80 -11.95 -4.00
CA LEU A 118 -2.50 -10.72 -3.24
C LEU A 118 -3.79 -9.99 -2.82
N ARG A 119 -4.77 -9.87 -3.72
CA ARG A 119 -6.10 -9.31 -3.39
C ARG A 119 -6.80 -10.12 -2.29
N SER A 120 -6.71 -11.44 -2.35
CA SER A 120 -7.29 -12.34 -1.34
C SER A 120 -6.69 -12.07 0.05
N ILE A 121 -5.36 -12.02 0.16
CA ILE A 121 -4.72 -11.81 1.46
C ILE A 121 -4.87 -10.37 1.98
N ALA A 122 -4.92 -9.39 1.08
CA ALA A 122 -5.22 -7.99 1.40
C ALA A 122 -6.65 -7.84 1.95
N THR A 123 -7.62 -8.52 1.34
CA THR A 123 -8.99 -8.58 1.87
C THR A 123 -9.04 -9.31 3.22
N LEU A 124 -8.30 -10.41 3.38
CA LEU A 124 -8.31 -11.18 4.63
C LEU A 124 -7.76 -10.38 5.81
N ILE A 125 -6.67 -9.62 5.63
CA ILE A 125 -6.11 -8.81 6.73
C ILE A 125 -7.02 -7.65 7.14
N ASP A 126 -7.85 -7.13 6.23
CA ASP A 126 -8.81 -6.06 6.54
C ASP A 126 -9.88 -6.53 7.55
N SER A 127 -10.29 -7.80 7.48
CA SER A 127 -11.32 -8.37 8.34
C SER A 127 -10.81 -9.31 9.46
N ALA A 128 -9.49 -9.53 9.57
CA ALA A 128 -8.92 -10.52 10.49
C ALA A 128 -8.97 -10.06 11.95
N THR A 129 -9.57 -10.87 12.83
CA THR A 129 -9.71 -10.55 14.26
C THR A 129 -9.19 -11.64 15.19
N GLU A 130 -9.22 -12.90 14.76
CA GLU A 130 -8.89 -14.06 15.59
C GLU A 130 -7.58 -14.73 15.17
N ILE A 131 -7.05 -15.60 16.04
CA ILE A 131 -5.78 -16.31 15.81
C ILE A 131 -5.84 -17.19 14.56
N GLU A 132 -6.98 -17.84 14.30
CA GLU A 132 -7.21 -18.67 13.12
C GLU A 132 -7.14 -17.84 11.82
N ASP A 133 -7.58 -16.58 11.85
CA ASP A 133 -7.45 -15.66 10.71
C ASP A 133 -5.97 -15.34 10.46
N PHE A 134 -5.21 -15.05 11.53
CA PHE A 134 -3.78 -14.75 11.42
C PHE A 134 -2.99 -15.96 10.91
N GLN A 135 -3.30 -17.17 11.38
CA GLN A 135 -2.69 -18.40 10.85
C GLN A 135 -3.03 -18.60 9.37
N SER A 136 -4.29 -18.33 8.97
CA SER A 136 -4.74 -18.40 7.58
C SER A 136 -4.00 -17.40 6.68
N ILE A 137 -3.70 -16.20 7.19
CA ILE A 137 -2.83 -15.21 6.52
C ILE A 137 -1.43 -15.79 6.30
N GLY A 138 -0.86 -16.47 7.30
CA GLY A 138 0.42 -17.17 7.16
C GLY A 138 0.39 -18.23 6.06
N VAL A 139 -0.65 -19.07 6.03
CA VAL A 139 -0.83 -20.11 5.00
C VAL A 139 -0.93 -19.49 3.61
N GLN A 140 -1.81 -18.49 3.42
CA GLN A 140 -1.99 -17.83 2.12
C GLN A 140 -0.72 -17.10 1.67
N SER A 141 0.02 -16.48 2.59
CA SER A 141 1.32 -15.87 2.30
C SER A 141 2.27 -16.92 1.71
N ARG A 142 2.40 -18.10 2.34
CA ARG A 142 3.28 -19.16 1.84
C ARG A 142 2.87 -19.66 0.47
N GLU A 143 1.57 -19.80 0.21
CA GLU A 143 1.07 -20.17 -1.12
C GLU A 143 1.41 -19.13 -2.18
N ILE A 144 1.26 -17.84 -1.86
CA ILE A 144 1.65 -16.73 -2.76
C ILE A 144 3.14 -16.81 -3.06
N LEU A 145 3.98 -17.03 -2.04
CA LEU A 145 5.43 -17.15 -2.24
C LEU A 145 5.78 -18.36 -3.11
N ILE A 146 5.16 -19.52 -2.90
CA ILE A 146 5.37 -20.69 -3.78
C ILE A 146 4.97 -20.36 -5.22
N GLU A 147 3.81 -19.72 -5.42
CA GLU A 147 3.35 -19.29 -6.73
C GLU A 147 4.32 -18.30 -7.39
N LEU A 148 4.87 -17.37 -6.61
CA LEU A 148 5.90 -16.43 -7.08
C LEU A 148 7.15 -17.19 -7.52
N GLY A 149 7.63 -18.12 -6.71
CA GLY A 149 8.77 -18.98 -7.05
C GLY A 149 8.51 -19.78 -8.33
N ASN A 150 7.29 -20.27 -8.56
CA ASN A 150 6.90 -20.97 -9.78
C ASN A 150 6.81 -20.03 -10.99
N HIS A 151 6.39 -18.79 -10.78
CA HIS A 151 6.24 -17.79 -11.83
C HIS A 151 7.60 -17.33 -12.37
N ILE A 152 8.57 -17.07 -11.47
CA ILE A 152 9.88 -16.53 -11.86
C ILE A 152 10.88 -17.62 -12.29
N TYR A 153 10.67 -18.87 -11.89
CA TYR A 153 11.61 -19.96 -12.15
C TYR A 153 11.30 -20.66 -13.46
N SER A 154 12.34 -20.91 -14.26
CA SER A 154 12.28 -21.79 -15.42
C SER A 154 13.32 -22.92 -15.31
N PRO A 155 13.04 -24.14 -15.82
CA PRO A 155 13.93 -25.29 -15.67
C PRO A 155 15.38 -25.06 -16.13
N HIS A 156 15.57 -24.27 -17.20
CA HIS A 156 16.90 -23.95 -17.74
C HIS A 156 17.77 -23.14 -16.76
N MET A 157 17.17 -22.44 -15.79
CA MET A 157 17.92 -21.66 -14.78
C MET A 157 18.71 -22.55 -13.82
N ALA A 158 18.36 -23.84 -13.70
CA ALA A 158 19.15 -24.79 -12.90
C ALA A 158 20.45 -25.25 -13.59
N GLY A 159 20.56 -25.10 -14.92
CA GLY A 159 21.63 -25.73 -15.69
C GLY A 159 21.66 -27.25 -15.45
N ASP A 160 22.83 -27.78 -15.07
CA ASP A 160 23.03 -29.21 -14.78
C ASP A 160 22.62 -29.62 -13.35
N GLN A 161 22.08 -28.71 -12.54
CA GLN A 161 21.68 -28.98 -11.17
C GLN A 161 20.32 -29.70 -11.11
N GLU A 162 20.06 -30.42 -10.01
CA GLU A 162 18.77 -31.06 -9.75
C GLU A 162 17.62 -30.05 -9.72
N GLN A 163 16.50 -30.43 -10.34
CA GLN A 163 15.31 -29.59 -10.43
C GLN A 163 14.63 -29.46 -9.06
N PRO A 164 14.37 -28.24 -8.57
CA PRO A 164 13.66 -28.06 -7.31
C PRO A 164 12.21 -28.51 -7.41
N GLN A 165 11.69 -29.09 -6.32
CA GLN A 165 10.26 -29.38 -6.18
C GLN A 165 9.40 -28.12 -6.36
N SER A 166 8.15 -28.29 -6.80
CA SER A 166 7.21 -27.17 -7.02
C SER A 166 7.00 -26.30 -5.78
N SER A 167 7.03 -26.89 -4.58
CA SER A 167 6.88 -26.21 -3.30
C SER A 167 8.18 -25.61 -2.74
N ASN A 168 9.34 -25.87 -3.36
CA ASN A 168 10.63 -25.41 -2.85
C ASN A 168 10.92 -23.96 -3.26
N PHE A 169 10.18 -23.04 -2.64
CA PHE A 169 10.26 -21.60 -2.88
C PHE A 169 11.70 -21.05 -2.77
N LYS A 170 12.40 -21.33 -1.67
CA LYS A 170 13.75 -20.79 -1.41
C LYS A 170 14.74 -21.19 -2.51
N ARG A 171 14.66 -22.44 -2.99
CA ARG A 171 15.58 -22.91 -4.02
C ARG A 171 15.26 -22.33 -5.40
N LYS A 172 13.97 -22.23 -5.75
CA LYS A 172 13.53 -21.63 -7.01
C LYS A 172 13.94 -20.16 -7.12
N THR A 173 13.70 -19.40 -6.06
CA THR A 173 14.09 -18.00 -5.97
C THR A 173 15.61 -17.81 -6.02
N GLU A 174 16.37 -18.66 -5.34
CA GLU A 174 17.84 -18.63 -5.40
C GLU A 174 18.36 -18.82 -6.83
N LEU A 175 17.87 -19.84 -7.56
CA LEU A 175 18.27 -20.09 -8.94
C LEU A 175 17.85 -18.96 -9.87
N ALA A 176 16.63 -18.44 -9.71
CA ALA A 176 16.13 -17.32 -10.51
C ALA A 176 16.98 -16.06 -10.30
N ILE A 177 17.29 -15.69 -9.05
CA ILE A 177 18.14 -14.52 -8.77
C ILE A 177 19.54 -14.71 -9.34
N GLN A 178 20.15 -15.89 -9.20
CA GLN A 178 21.47 -16.15 -9.78
C GLN A 178 21.47 -16.03 -11.31
N PHE A 179 20.36 -16.41 -11.94
CA PHE A 179 20.18 -16.31 -13.38
C PHE A 179 19.96 -14.86 -13.87
N PHE A 180 19.07 -14.11 -13.21
CA PHE A 180 18.71 -12.74 -13.59
C PHE A 180 19.78 -11.70 -13.21
N LEU A 181 20.38 -11.85 -12.02
CA LEU A 181 21.33 -10.90 -11.45
C LEU A 181 22.76 -11.44 -11.52
N LYS A 182 23.23 -11.72 -12.74
CA LYS A 182 24.62 -12.15 -13.01
C LYS A 182 25.63 -11.01 -12.78
N GLY A 183 26.89 -11.38 -12.61
CA GLY A 183 28.00 -10.43 -12.49
C GLY A 183 28.21 -9.85 -11.09
N SER A 184 29.36 -9.20 -10.92
CA SER A 184 29.77 -8.52 -9.68
C SER A 184 28.91 -7.30 -9.38
N ASP A 185 28.48 -6.58 -10.40
CA ASP A 185 27.77 -5.30 -10.25
C ASP A 185 26.39 -5.47 -9.61
N ASN A 186 25.82 -6.68 -9.71
CA ASN A 186 24.56 -7.03 -9.05
C ASN A 186 24.75 -7.71 -7.68
N ALA A 187 25.97 -7.81 -7.14
CA ALA A 187 26.23 -8.59 -5.93
C ALA A 187 25.45 -8.12 -4.71
N ASP A 188 25.45 -6.80 -4.45
CA ASP A 188 24.73 -6.23 -3.31
C ASP A 188 23.21 -6.36 -3.50
N TYR A 189 22.72 -6.12 -4.72
CA TYR A 189 21.30 -6.22 -5.03
C TYR A 189 20.79 -7.66 -4.88
N ARG A 190 21.54 -8.63 -5.41
CA ARG A 190 21.28 -10.06 -5.21
C ARG A 190 21.29 -10.46 -3.74
N SER A 191 22.24 -9.93 -2.96
CA SER A 191 22.36 -10.21 -1.52
C SER A 191 21.15 -9.73 -0.73
N ILE A 192 20.68 -8.49 -0.96
CA ILE A 192 19.53 -7.95 -0.23
C ILE A 192 18.22 -8.68 -0.59
N ILE A 193 17.98 -8.98 -1.88
CA ILE A 193 16.78 -9.71 -2.30
C ILE A 193 16.76 -11.11 -1.68
N LYS A 194 17.90 -11.82 -1.67
CA LYS A 194 18.01 -13.15 -1.03
C LYS A 194 17.64 -13.08 0.46
N LYS A 195 18.18 -12.11 1.20
CA LYS A 195 17.88 -11.94 2.64
C LYS A 195 16.41 -11.66 2.89
N ILE A 196 15.79 -10.76 2.12
CA ILE A 196 14.36 -10.43 2.27
C ILE A 196 13.51 -11.66 1.92
N THR A 197 13.87 -12.40 0.88
CA THR A 197 13.18 -13.63 0.46
C THR A 197 13.17 -14.66 1.58
N GLU A 198 14.33 -14.94 2.16
CA GLU A 198 14.46 -15.91 3.26
C GLU A 198 13.68 -15.46 4.50
N ALA A 199 13.85 -14.21 4.91
CA ALA A 199 13.17 -13.64 6.07
C ALA A 199 11.65 -13.65 5.92
N THR A 200 11.14 -13.29 4.74
CA THR A 200 9.68 -13.27 4.46
C THR A 200 9.10 -14.67 4.49
N TRP A 201 9.78 -15.64 3.88
CA TRP A 201 9.36 -17.03 3.93
C TRP A 201 9.34 -17.57 5.36
N ASP A 202 10.40 -17.34 6.12
CA ASP A 202 10.52 -17.83 7.50
C ASP A 202 9.49 -17.17 8.42
N TYR A 203 9.19 -15.88 8.20
CA TYR A 203 8.15 -15.17 8.94
C TYR A 203 6.74 -15.68 8.60
N ALA A 204 6.44 -15.94 7.33
CA ALA A 204 5.15 -16.54 6.93
C ALA A 204 4.94 -17.93 7.54
N ASN A 205 6.01 -18.75 7.61
CA ASN A 205 5.97 -20.03 8.34
C ASN A 205 5.70 -19.83 9.84
N LYS A 206 6.35 -18.85 10.48
CA LYS A 206 6.12 -18.53 11.90
C LYS A 206 4.65 -18.18 12.15
N ILE A 207 4.07 -17.29 11.34
CA ILE A 207 2.67 -16.85 11.49
C ILE A 207 1.70 -18.02 11.31
N THR A 208 1.95 -18.91 10.35
CA THR A 208 1.14 -20.11 10.10
C THR A 208 0.98 -20.99 11.35
N HIS A 209 1.99 -21.03 12.22
CA HIS A 209 2.02 -21.89 13.40
C HIS A 209 1.85 -21.12 14.71
N SER A 210 1.62 -19.81 14.66
CA SER A 210 1.55 -18.97 15.86
C SER A 210 0.18 -19.10 16.51
N SER A 211 0.15 -19.41 17.81
CA SER A 211 -1.08 -19.44 18.62
C SER A 211 -1.34 -18.13 19.36
N ASN A 212 -0.46 -17.14 19.22
CA ASN A 212 -0.51 -15.88 19.95
C ASN A 212 -0.06 -14.68 19.09
N ALA A 213 -0.06 -14.83 17.76
CA ALA A 213 0.26 -13.74 16.85
C ALA A 213 -0.70 -12.57 17.07
N THR A 214 -0.17 -11.35 17.04
CA THR A 214 -1.00 -10.15 17.05
C THR A 214 -1.44 -9.78 15.63
N TYR A 215 -2.49 -8.97 15.52
CA TYR A 215 -2.87 -8.33 14.24
C TYR A 215 -1.68 -7.66 13.55
N TYR A 216 -0.85 -6.93 14.30
CA TYR A 216 0.32 -6.24 13.75
C TYR A 216 1.37 -7.20 13.17
N GLU A 217 1.57 -8.37 13.78
CA GLU A 217 2.46 -9.40 13.24
C GLU A 217 1.89 -10.04 11.96
N ALA A 218 0.58 -10.31 11.93
CA ALA A 218 -0.10 -10.80 10.72
C ALA A 218 -0.05 -9.76 9.59
N SER A 219 -0.34 -8.49 9.89
CA SER A 219 -0.24 -7.37 8.96
C SER A 219 1.17 -7.22 8.40
N THR A 220 2.19 -7.34 9.25
CA THR A 220 3.60 -7.31 8.82
C THR A 220 3.90 -8.43 7.81
N CYS A 221 3.34 -9.63 8.03
CA CYS A 221 3.50 -10.76 7.10
C CYS A 221 2.89 -10.44 5.73
N VAL A 222 1.71 -9.82 5.69
CA VAL A 222 1.08 -9.38 4.45
C VAL A 222 1.92 -8.33 3.74
N SER A 223 2.39 -7.30 4.45
CA SER A 223 3.22 -6.24 3.87
C SER A 223 4.51 -6.80 3.26
N LEU A 224 5.18 -7.72 3.97
CA LEU A 224 6.38 -8.38 3.47
C LEU A 224 6.09 -9.22 2.23
N CYS A 225 4.99 -9.97 2.22
CA CYS A 225 4.57 -10.79 1.09
C CYS A 225 4.31 -9.95 -0.18
N ILE A 226 3.51 -8.89 -0.06
CA ILE A 226 3.22 -7.96 -1.17
C ILE A 226 4.50 -7.29 -1.67
N SER A 227 5.32 -6.77 -0.74
CA SER A 227 6.58 -6.10 -1.08
C SER A 227 7.54 -7.06 -1.79
N LEU A 228 7.61 -8.32 -1.37
CA LEU A 228 8.47 -9.30 -1.98
C LEU A 228 8.03 -9.62 -3.42
N VAL A 229 6.73 -9.73 -3.69
CA VAL A 229 6.25 -9.85 -5.08
C VAL A 229 6.70 -8.64 -5.91
N GLY A 230 6.49 -7.42 -5.42
CA GLY A 230 6.95 -6.20 -6.12
C GLY A 230 8.48 -6.15 -6.33
N LEU A 231 9.27 -6.66 -5.38
CA LEU A 231 10.72 -6.75 -5.53
C LEU A 231 11.12 -7.69 -6.67
N TYR A 232 10.47 -8.83 -6.82
CA TYR A 232 10.75 -9.74 -7.94
C TYR A 232 10.28 -9.21 -9.28
N GLU A 233 9.16 -8.49 -9.34
CA GLU A 233 8.77 -7.79 -10.57
C GLU A 233 9.83 -6.76 -10.98
N ASN A 234 10.38 -6.00 -10.04
CA ASN A 234 11.51 -5.09 -10.32
C ASN A 234 12.76 -5.83 -10.85
N VAL A 235 13.04 -7.04 -10.38
CA VAL A 235 14.15 -7.88 -10.89
C VAL A 235 13.88 -8.31 -12.32
N LEU A 236 12.66 -8.73 -12.63
CA LEU A 236 12.26 -9.11 -13.99
C LEU A 236 12.34 -7.91 -14.93
N GLN A 237 11.75 -6.78 -14.54
CA GLN A 237 11.81 -5.53 -15.30
C GLN A 237 13.27 -5.12 -15.55
N LYS A 238 14.14 -5.12 -14.53
CA LYS A 238 15.58 -4.84 -14.71
C LYS A 238 16.28 -5.79 -15.68
N SER A 239 15.86 -7.06 -15.73
CA SER A 239 16.48 -8.09 -16.58
C SER A 239 16.01 -8.04 -18.02
N PHE A 240 14.77 -7.61 -18.25
CA PHE A 240 14.16 -7.50 -19.57
C PHE A 240 14.16 -6.08 -20.13
N ASP A 241 14.55 -5.06 -19.34
CA ASP A 241 14.75 -3.69 -19.79
C ASP A 241 16.21 -3.49 -20.27
N PRO A 242 16.44 -3.50 -21.60
CA PRO A 242 17.77 -3.33 -22.18
C PRO A 242 18.33 -1.91 -22.01
N ILE A 243 17.52 -0.94 -21.59
CA ILE A 243 17.88 0.48 -21.49
C ILE A 243 18.30 0.82 -20.06
N SER A 244 17.63 0.25 -19.05
CA SER A 244 17.82 0.56 -17.62
C SER A 244 19.29 0.53 -17.16
N GLN A 245 20.10 -0.33 -17.77
CA GLN A 245 21.50 -0.53 -17.43
C GLN A 245 22.40 0.60 -17.97
N HIS A 246 21.97 1.28 -19.03
CA HIS A 246 22.79 2.23 -19.76
C HIS A 246 22.68 3.64 -19.19
N SER A 247 23.68 4.46 -19.46
CA SER A 247 23.69 5.89 -19.14
C SER A 247 24.25 6.62 -20.36
N CYS A 248 23.83 7.87 -20.57
CA CYS A 248 24.33 8.65 -21.69
C CYS A 248 25.87 8.70 -21.63
N PRO A 249 26.59 8.32 -22.70
CA PRO A 249 28.04 8.29 -22.68
C PRO A 249 28.66 9.68 -22.43
N ILE A 250 27.97 10.74 -22.86
CA ILE A 250 28.38 12.15 -22.75
C ILE A 250 28.05 12.73 -21.38
N CYS A 251 26.76 12.86 -21.02
CA CYS A 251 26.35 13.58 -19.81
C CYS A 251 26.04 12.69 -18.59
N LYS A 252 26.14 11.36 -18.74
CA LYS A 252 25.81 10.35 -17.71
C LYS A 252 24.36 10.33 -17.25
N SER A 253 23.47 11.09 -17.90
CA SER A 253 22.03 11.05 -17.62
C SER A 253 21.44 9.65 -17.84
N LYS A 254 20.44 9.31 -17.01
CA LYS A 254 19.59 8.11 -17.14
C LYS A 254 18.29 8.39 -17.90
N LYS A 255 18.00 9.65 -18.24
CA LYS A 255 16.84 10.01 -19.08
C LYS A 255 17.18 9.73 -20.54
N ILE A 256 16.87 8.52 -20.95
CA ILE A 256 17.19 7.97 -22.25
C ILE A 256 15.92 7.34 -22.80
N THR A 257 15.64 7.61 -24.07
CA THR A 257 14.47 7.09 -24.78
C THR A 257 14.91 6.31 -26.01
N VAL A 258 14.06 5.38 -26.48
CA VAL A 258 14.32 4.63 -27.72
C VAL A 258 13.98 5.52 -28.90
N ASP A 259 14.97 5.76 -29.76
CA ASP A 259 14.78 6.48 -31.03
C ASP A 259 14.40 5.49 -32.14
N ASN A 260 15.15 4.40 -32.27
CA ASN A 260 14.92 3.40 -33.32
C ASN A 260 15.38 1.99 -32.89
N ILE A 261 14.78 0.95 -33.48
CA ILE A 261 15.16 -0.45 -33.28
C ILE A 261 15.50 -1.05 -34.64
N GLU A 262 16.75 -1.49 -34.82
CA GLU A 262 17.16 -2.25 -36.00
C GLU A 262 16.84 -3.73 -35.82
N THR A 263 16.22 -4.34 -36.82
CA THR A 263 15.90 -5.77 -36.84
C THR A 263 16.58 -6.48 -38.02
N GLU A 264 16.96 -7.73 -37.80
CA GLU A 264 17.43 -8.63 -38.86
C GLU A 264 16.26 -9.20 -39.67
N GLU A 265 16.55 -9.79 -40.83
CA GLU A 265 15.55 -10.42 -41.72
C GLU A 265 14.77 -11.58 -41.03
N ASN A 266 15.34 -12.18 -39.99
CA ASN A 266 14.72 -13.24 -39.19
C ASN A 266 13.80 -12.70 -38.05
N GLY A 267 13.70 -11.37 -37.89
CA GLY A 267 12.93 -10.71 -36.84
C GLY A 267 13.64 -10.52 -35.50
N LYS A 268 14.90 -10.95 -35.35
CA LYS A 268 15.73 -10.64 -34.17
C LYS A 268 16.11 -9.15 -34.14
N ILE A 269 16.19 -8.58 -32.94
CA ILE A 269 16.70 -7.22 -32.75
C ILE A 269 18.21 -7.26 -32.90
N LYS A 270 18.73 -6.44 -33.82
CA LYS A 270 20.15 -6.28 -34.09
C LYS A 270 20.78 -5.21 -33.20
N ALA A 271 20.14 -4.04 -33.14
CA ALA A 271 20.64 -2.89 -32.38
C ALA A 271 19.48 -2.01 -31.91
N ILE A 272 19.67 -1.33 -30.78
CA ILE A 272 18.74 -0.32 -30.26
C ILE A 272 19.46 1.02 -30.28
N HIS A 273 18.91 1.98 -31.03
CA HIS A 273 19.34 3.37 -31.04
C HIS A 273 18.61 4.14 -29.95
N LEU A 274 19.40 4.75 -29.07
CA LEU A 274 18.93 5.49 -27.92
C LEU A 274 19.29 6.97 -28.05
N ILE A 275 18.37 7.85 -27.62
CA ILE A 275 18.60 9.28 -27.55
C ILE A 275 18.55 9.75 -26.09
N CYS A 276 19.47 10.62 -25.70
CA CYS A 276 19.46 11.23 -24.38
C CYS A 276 18.61 12.50 -24.36
N ASP A 277 17.59 12.54 -23.52
CA ASP A 277 16.66 13.67 -23.42
C ASP A 277 17.31 14.96 -22.87
N GLU A 278 18.50 14.86 -22.25
CA GLU A 278 19.20 15.99 -21.63
C GLU A 278 20.24 16.65 -22.55
N CYS A 279 20.86 15.88 -23.46
CA CYS A 279 21.94 16.41 -24.31
C CYS A 279 21.80 16.02 -25.79
N GLU A 280 20.67 15.39 -26.16
CA GLU A 280 20.31 14.97 -27.52
C GLU A 280 21.30 14.01 -28.19
N ASN A 281 22.26 13.48 -27.43
CA ASN A 281 23.22 12.52 -27.96
C ASN A 281 22.54 11.19 -28.30
N VAL A 282 22.72 10.76 -29.56
CA VAL A 282 22.30 9.44 -30.04
C VAL A 282 23.44 8.44 -29.88
N PHE A 283 23.13 7.25 -29.39
CA PHE A 283 24.09 6.17 -29.25
C PHE A 283 23.41 4.80 -29.38
N GLU A 284 24.19 3.81 -29.78
CA GLU A 284 23.72 2.45 -30.08
C GLU A 284 24.05 1.47 -28.95
N ILE A 285 23.16 0.52 -28.71
CA ILE A 285 23.43 -0.69 -27.94
C ILE A 285 23.24 -1.91 -28.84
N GLU A 286 24.29 -2.71 -28.97
CA GLU A 286 24.22 -4.05 -29.56
C GLU A 286 23.72 -5.04 -28.50
N LEU A 287 22.64 -5.76 -28.80
CA LEU A 287 22.17 -6.87 -27.95
C LEU A 287 22.97 -8.13 -28.32
N SER A 288 24.01 -8.44 -27.54
CA SER A 288 24.72 -9.72 -27.66
C SER A 288 23.84 -10.87 -27.15
N ASP A 289 23.74 -11.96 -27.94
CA ASP A 289 22.98 -13.20 -27.64
C ASP A 289 23.21 -13.75 -26.22
#